data_AF-A0A8K0IWA9-F1
#
_entry.id   AF-A0A8K0IWA9-F1
#
_cell.length_a   1.000
_cell.length_b   1.000
_cell.length_c   1.000
_cell.angle_alpha   90.00
_cell.angle_beta   90.00
_cell.angle_gamma   90.00
#
_symmetry.space_group_name_H-M   'P 1'
#
loop_
_entity.id
_entity.type
_entity.pdbx_description
1 polymer ?
#
loop_
_entity_poly.entity_id
_entity_poly.type
_entity_poly.pdbx_seq_one_letter_code
_entity_poly.pdbx_strand_id
1 'polypeptide(L)'
;MLFRAAAVLLIILLGLAYQSIQPPPPKLCGSPDGPPITSPRIQLKDGRHLAYKEAGTPKEKAKYKIITAHAFGTSKEFALPVSQALVEELGIYFLSFDRAGYGESDPNPKRSVKSEAMDIEELADQLEIGPKFYVLGVSMGGYTIWGCLRYIPHRLAGAGLVVPVINYWWPSFPAELSKEVYGKILVGEQWSHWIAHHFPSLLYGWLTQKWFPSSAAIGGHPDLFPEEDKEILQKFQAMPNPAWDKPTQQGVHESLHRDLMVAFGKWEFDPMNISNPFPHNEGSVHIWQGYKDRLCRVELQRYVSKKLPWIRYHEEPNGGHMFMLLDGYSDKIVKELLLGEKPSVSL
;
A
#
# COMPACT_ATOMS: atom_id res chain seq x y z
N MET A 1 36.07 16.81 36.67
CA MET A 1 35.60 17.81 35.69
C MET A 1 35.64 17.29 34.25
N LEU A 2 36.75 16.68 33.80
CA LEU A 2 36.89 16.10 32.44
C LEU A 2 35.77 15.12 32.05
N PHE A 3 35.40 14.18 32.94
CA PHE A 3 34.33 13.21 32.65
C PHE A 3 32.96 13.88 32.44
N ARG A 4 32.64 14.92 33.22
CA ARG A 4 31.39 15.68 33.06
C ARG A 4 31.39 16.49 31.76
N ALA A 5 32.52 17.11 31.41
CA ALA A 5 32.65 17.83 30.14
C ALA A 5 32.55 16.91 28.93
N ALA A 6 33.17 15.71 28.98
CA ALA A 6 33.06 14.70 27.93
C ALA A 6 31.62 14.17 27.78
N ALA A 7 30.92 13.94 28.88
CA ALA A 7 29.51 13.52 28.85
C ALA A 7 28.60 14.59 28.24
N VAL A 8 28.80 15.88 28.60
CA VAL A 8 28.04 16.99 28.01
C VAL A 8 28.33 17.12 26.51
N LEU A 9 29.59 17.01 26.10
CA LEU A 9 29.96 17.06 24.68
C LEU A 9 29.32 15.91 23.89
N LEU A 10 29.31 14.69 24.44
CA LEU A 10 28.65 13.55 23.81
C LEU A 10 27.15 13.79 23.63
N ILE A 11 26.45 14.32 24.63
CA ILE A 11 25.02 14.65 24.54
C ILE A 11 24.77 15.70 23.45
N ILE A 12 25.61 16.73 23.37
CA ILE A 12 25.51 17.77 22.33
C ILE A 12 25.72 17.16 20.94
N LEU A 13 26.74 16.32 20.77
CA LEU A 13 27.02 15.66 19.49
C LEU A 13 25.88 14.72 19.08
N LEU A 14 25.31 13.97 20.02
CA LEU A 14 24.13 13.12 19.77
C LEU A 14 22.90 13.97 19.41
N GLY A 15 22.71 15.12 20.07
CA GLY A 15 21.63 16.06 19.76
C GLY A 15 21.75 16.65 18.35
N LEU A 16 22.96 17.09 17.97
CA LEU A 16 23.23 17.60 16.62
C LEU A 16 23.09 16.50 15.55
N ALA A 17 23.58 15.30 15.83
CA ALA A 17 23.40 14.15 14.95
C ALA A 17 21.90 13.83 14.77
N TYR A 18 21.14 13.79 15.85
CA TYR A 18 19.69 13.57 15.81
C TYR A 18 18.95 14.66 15.02
N GLN A 19 19.33 15.93 15.20
CA GLN A 19 18.75 17.04 14.44
C GLN A 19 19.06 16.93 12.94
N SER A 20 20.28 16.50 12.58
CA SER A 20 20.68 16.34 11.18
C SER A 20 19.95 15.22 10.44
N ILE A 21 19.38 14.26 11.18
CA ILE A 21 18.58 13.16 10.65
C ILE A 21 17.07 13.37 10.84
N GLN A 22 16.63 14.59 11.13
CA GLN A 22 15.20 14.91 11.07
C GLN A 22 14.77 15.18 9.62
N PRO A 23 13.58 14.71 9.21
CA PRO A 23 13.05 15.04 7.89
C PRO A 23 12.80 16.55 7.76
N PRO A 24 12.97 17.12 6.55
CA PRO A 24 12.55 18.49 6.29
C PRO A 24 11.02 18.60 6.37
N PRO A 25 10.48 19.81 6.62
CA PRO A 25 9.05 20.06 6.53
C PRO A 25 8.48 19.67 5.14
N PRO A 26 7.22 19.23 5.08
CA PRO A 26 6.61 18.85 3.81
C PRO A 26 6.36 20.06 2.90
N LYS A 27 6.46 19.83 1.58
CA LYS A 27 6.12 20.82 0.56
C LYS A 27 4.63 20.70 0.23
N LEU A 28 3.78 21.27 1.07
CA LEU A 28 2.31 21.13 0.93
C LEU A 28 1.82 21.67 -0.42
N CYS A 29 0.98 20.89 -1.09
CA CYS A 29 0.38 21.32 -2.35
C CYS A 29 -0.45 22.59 -2.18
N GLY A 30 -0.24 23.58 -3.04
CA GLY A 30 -0.92 24.89 -2.99
C GLY A 30 -0.35 25.90 -2.00
N SER A 31 0.72 25.57 -1.27
CA SER A 31 1.50 26.56 -0.50
C SER A 31 2.37 27.42 -1.43
N PRO A 32 2.83 28.62 -1.01
CA PRO A 32 3.62 29.54 -1.87
C PRO A 32 4.84 28.90 -2.55
N ASP A 33 5.51 27.96 -1.88
CA ASP A 33 6.69 27.23 -2.40
C ASP A 33 6.38 25.73 -2.67
N GLY A 34 5.09 25.37 -2.68
CA GLY A 34 4.62 24.00 -2.83
C GLY A 34 4.24 23.65 -4.27
N PRO A 35 4.09 22.34 -4.58
CA PRO A 35 3.56 21.90 -5.86
C PRO A 35 2.15 22.46 -6.11
N PRO A 36 1.73 22.68 -7.37
CA PRO A 36 0.39 23.13 -7.67
C PRO A 36 -0.64 22.04 -7.36
N ILE A 37 -1.87 22.48 -7.07
CA ILE A 37 -3.04 21.60 -6.99
C ILE A 37 -3.65 21.54 -8.39
N THR A 38 -3.76 20.34 -8.94
CA THR A 38 -4.30 20.09 -10.29
C THR A 38 -5.39 19.04 -10.32
N SER A 39 -5.53 18.26 -9.24
CA SER A 39 -6.50 17.17 -9.12
C SER A 39 -7.73 17.61 -8.33
N PRO A 40 -8.90 16.98 -8.56
CA PRO A 40 -10.03 17.07 -7.62
C PRO A 40 -9.61 16.61 -6.23
N ARG A 41 -10.08 17.32 -5.20
CA ARG A 41 -9.84 16.97 -3.80
C ARG A 41 -11.08 17.21 -2.96
N ILE A 42 -11.26 16.39 -1.93
CA ILE A 42 -12.20 16.65 -0.85
C ILE A 42 -11.45 17.11 0.40
N GLN A 43 -12.11 17.85 1.29
CA GLN A 43 -11.56 18.20 2.60
C GLN A 43 -12.16 17.30 3.67
N LEU A 44 -11.32 16.56 4.39
CA LEU A 44 -11.69 15.72 5.52
C LEU A 44 -12.06 16.57 6.75
N LYS A 45 -12.76 15.96 7.71
CA LYS A 45 -13.15 16.57 9.00
C LYS A 45 -11.97 17.10 9.81
N ASP A 46 -10.79 16.51 9.65
CA ASP A 46 -9.56 16.95 10.31
C ASP A 46 -8.83 18.09 9.58
N GLY A 47 -9.40 18.58 8.47
CA GLY A 47 -8.92 19.70 7.68
C GLY A 47 -7.97 19.31 6.54
N ARG A 48 -7.48 18.06 6.50
CA ARG A 48 -6.64 17.56 5.40
C ARG A 48 -7.43 17.40 4.12
N HIS A 49 -6.78 17.52 2.98
CA HIS A 49 -7.35 17.20 1.68
C HIS A 49 -6.94 15.81 1.20
N LEU A 50 -7.88 15.09 0.58
CA LEU A 50 -7.58 13.90 -0.21
C LEU A 50 -7.81 14.15 -1.68
N ALA A 51 -6.78 13.96 -2.49
CA ALA A 51 -6.88 13.98 -3.94
C ALA A 51 -7.37 12.65 -4.47
N TYR A 52 -8.28 12.69 -5.44
CA TYR A 52 -8.90 11.50 -5.99
C TYR A 52 -9.05 11.58 -7.51
N LYS A 53 -9.34 10.42 -8.11
CA LYS A 53 -9.58 10.23 -9.53
C LYS A 53 -10.73 9.25 -9.71
N GLU A 54 -11.67 9.61 -10.57
CA GLU A 54 -12.80 8.79 -10.96
C GLU A 54 -12.56 8.21 -12.36
N ALA A 55 -12.91 6.95 -12.57
CA ALA A 55 -12.78 6.28 -13.87
C ALA A 55 -13.83 5.19 -14.07
N GLY A 56 -14.03 4.77 -15.32
CA GLY A 56 -14.97 3.73 -15.71
C GLY A 56 -16.39 4.22 -15.94
N THR A 57 -17.38 3.42 -15.58
CA THR A 57 -18.80 3.73 -15.71
C THR A 57 -19.18 4.91 -14.83
N PRO A 58 -20.03 5.87 -15.29
CA PRO A 58 -20.52 6.96 -14.44
C PRO A 58 -21.12 6.46 -13.12
N LYS A 59 -20.78 7.10 -12.00
CA LYS A 59 -21.11 6.67 -10.63
C LYS A 59 -22.61 6.37 -10.43
N GLU A 60 -23.47 7.13 -11.08
CA GLU A 60 -24.94 7.04 -10.98
C GLU A 60 -25.51 5.81 -11.72
N LYS A 61 -24.76 5.28 -12.69
CA LYS A 61 -25.12 4.10 -13.50
C LYS A 61 -24.36 2.84 -13.10
N ALA A 62 -23.31 2.99 -12.29
CA ALA A 62 -22.42 1.91 -11.93
C ALA A 62 -23.12 0.89 -11.00
N LYS A 63 -22.99 -0.39 -11.35
CA LYS A 63 -23.44 -1.51 -10.52
C LYS A 63 -22.43 -1.83 -9.43
N TYR A 64 -21.15 -1.74 -9.75
CA TYR A 64 -20.06 -2.00 -8.83
C TYR A 64 -19.20 -0.75 -8.67
N LYS A 65 -18.88 -0.41 -7.43
CA LYS A 65 -18.03 0.73 -7.07
C LYS A 65 -16.81 0.23 -6.31
N ILE A 66 -15.62 0.45 -6.84
CA ILE A 66 -14.36 -0.04 -6.30
C ILE A 66 -13.50 1.15 -5.90
N ILE A 67 -13.16 1.25 -4.62
CA ILE A 67 -12.16 2.19 -4.13
C ILE A 67 -10.80 1.50 -4.15
N THR A 68 -9.82 2.10 -4.83
CA THR A 68 -8.48 1.49 -4.99
C THR A 68 -7.41 2.21 -4.16
N ALA A 69 -6.58 1.41 -3.48
CA ALA A 69 -5.42 1.88 -2.73
C ALA A 69 -4.13 1.52 -3.49
N HIS A 70 -3.40 2.55 -3.90
CA HIS A 70 -2.24 2.42 -4.78
C HIS A 70 -1.01 1.79 -4.09
N ALA A 71 -0.10 1.26 -4.90
CA ALA A 71 1.15 0.63 -4.46
C ALA A 71 2.19 1.62 -3.90
N PHE A 72 3.33 1.08 -3.45
CA PHE A 72 4.46 1.87 -2.97
C PHE A 72 5.04 2.74 -4.08
N GLY A 73 5.28 4.01 -3.80
CA GLY A 73 5.90 4.93 -4.76
C GLY A 73 5.02 5.32 -5.95
N THR A 74 3.75 4.94 -5.96
CA THR A 74 2.77 5.33 -6.98
C THR A 74 1.74 6.32 -6.41
N SER A 75 0.68 6.61 -7.15
CA SER A 75 -0.37 7.57 -6.80
C SER A 75 -1.74 7.04 -7.25
N LYS A 76 -2.80 7.83 -7.09
CA LYS A 76 -4.14 7.58 -7.66
C LYS A 76 -4.15 7.33 -9.16
N GLU A 77 -3.08 7.70 -9.86
CA GLU A 77 -2.92 7.45 -11.30
C GLU A 77 -2.54 6.01 -11.62
N PHE A 78 -2.11 5.23 -10.63
CA PHE A 78 -1.89 3.80 -10.79
C PHE A 78 -3.24 3.08 -10.90
N ALA A 79 -3.54 2.61 -12.11
CA ALA A 79 -4.71 1.79 -12.39
C ALA A 79 -4.26 0.40 -12.84
N LEU A 80 -4.92 -0.64 -12.33
CA LEU A 80 -4.81 -1.97 -12.91
C LEU A 80 -5.34 -1.92 -14.36
N PRO A 81 -4.67 -2.55 -15.34
CA PRO A 81 -5.10 -2.56 -16.74
C PRO A 81 -6.33 -3.46 -16.95
N VAL A 82 -7.48 -3.05 -16.40
CA VAL A 82 -8.77 -3.70 -16.60
C VAL A 82 -9.30 -3.29 -17.97
N SER A 83 -9.78 -4.24 -18.76
CA SER A 83 -10.28 -3.98 -20.11
C SER A 83 -11.55 -3.15 -20.07
N GLN A 84 -11.64 -2.20 -21.01
CA GLN A 84 -12.83 -1.37 -21.17
C GLN A 84 -14.10 -2.22 -21.36
N ALA A 85 -13.98 -3.35 -22.07
CA ALA A 85 -15.08 -4.30 -22.28
C ALA A 85 -15.64 -4.83 -20.94
N LEU A 86 -14.78 -5.24 -20.00
CA LEU A 86 -15.22 -5.72 -18.71
C LEU A 86 -15.82 -4.60 -17.85
N VAL A 87 -15.23 -3.41 -17.89
CA VAL A 87 -15.74 -2.22 -17.18
C VAL A 87 -17.15 -1.88 -17.63
N GLU A 88 -17.42 -1.92 -18.94
CA GLU A 88 -18.73 -1.65 -19.53
C GLU A 88 -19.72 -2.79 -19.25
N GLU A 89 -19.30 -4.05 -19.44
CA GLU A 89 -20.11 -5.25 -19.21
C GLU A 89 -20.67 -5.28 -17.78
N LEU A 90 -19.80 -5.03 -16.79
CA LEU A 90 -20.17 -5.12 -15.39
C LEU A 90 -20.63 -3.78 -14.79
N GLY A 91 -20.51 -2.67 -15.53
CA GLY A 91 -20.84 -1.34 -15.04
C GLY A 91 -19.98 -0.92 -13.85
N ILE A 92 -18.65 -0.98 -14.00
CA ILE A 92 -17.68 -0.76 -12.91
C ILE A 92 -17.29 0.71 -12.84
N TYR A 93 -17.40 1.29 -11.66
CA TYR A 93 -16.84 2.60 -11.30
C TYR A 93 -15.61 2.40 -10.41
N PHE A 94 -14.51 3.06 -10.77
CA PHE A 94 -13.29 3.10 -9.98
C PHE A 94 -13.10 4.48 -9.36
N LEU A 95 -12.81 4.48 -8.06
CA LEU A 95 -12.36 5.65 -7.32
C LEU A 95 -10.96 5.37 -6.77
N SER A 96 -9.96 6.04 -7.31
CA SER A 96 -8.58 5.99 -6.83
C SER A 96 -8.29 7.25 -6.03
N PHE A 97 -7.50 7.14 -4.97
CA PHE A 97 -7.10 8.29 -4.15
C PHE A 97 -5.61 8.28 -3.85
N ASP A 98 -5.03 9.46 -3.67
CA ASP A 98 -3.66 9.58 -3.18
C ASP A 98 -3.69 9.31 -1.66
N ARG A 99 -2.92 8.32 -1.19
CA ARG A 99 -2.80 8.06 0.25
C ARG A 99 -2.13 9.26 0.94
N ALA A 100 -2.33 9.41 2.25
CA ALA A 100 -1.82 10.58 2.98
C ALA A 100 -0.31 10.83 2.74
N GLY A 101 0.03 12.03 2.25
CA GLY A 101 1.40 12.43 1.91
C GLY A 101 1.88 12.06 0.49
N TYR A 102 1.08 11.30 -0.27
CA TYR A 102 1.32 11.03 -1.68
C TYR A 102 0.62 12.07 -2.56
N GLY A 103 1.19 12.31 -3.75
CA GLY A 103 0.56 13.08 -4.81
C GLY A 103 0.08 14.45 -4.30
N GLU A 104 -1.23 14.69 -4.36
CA GLU A 104 -1.85 15.95 -3.93
C GLU A 104 -2.70 15.83 -2.65
N SER A 105 -2.63 14.69 -1.95
CA SER A 105 -3.26 14.49 -0.64
C SER A 105 -2.39 15.01 0.49
N ASP A 106 -2.97 15.77 1.40
CA ASP A 106 -2.24 16.36 2.51
C ASP A 106 -1.58 15.28 3.39
N PRO A 107 -0.36 15.50 3.90
CA PRO A 107 0.28 14.59 4.83
C PRO A 107 -0.51 14.43 6.13
N ASN A 108 -0.42 13.25 6.74
CA ASN A 108 -1.00 13.00 8.06
C ASN A 108 0.13 12.75 9.09
N PRO A 109 0.41 13.71 10.00
CA PRO A 109 1.41 13.53 11.06
C PRO A 109 1.09 12.37 12.03
N LYS A 110 -0.17 11.94 12.11
CA LYS A 110 -0.64 10.79 12.90
C LYS A 110 -1.05 9.60 12.03
N ARG A 111 -0.51 9.50 10.80
CA ARG A 111 -0.79 8.42 9.85
C ARG A 111 -0.65 7.05 10.54
N SER A 112 -1.67 6.23 10.36
CA SER A 112 -1.77 4.87 10.88
C SER A 112 -2.64 4.05 9.94
N VAL A 113 -2.62 2.72 10.11
CA VAL A 113 -3.53 1.81 9.39
C VAL A 113 -5.00 2.20 9.62
N LYS A 114 -5.33 2.65 10.83
CA LYS A 114 -6.67 3.10 11.18
C LYS A 114 -7.04 4.39 10.46
N SER A 115 -6.17 5.41 10.49
CA SER A 115 -6.47 6.70 9.86
C SER A 115 -6.73 6.55 8.37
N GLU A 116 -5.99 5.70 7.66
CA GLU A 116 -6.24 5.49 6.23
C GLU A 116 -7.58 4.78 5.94
N ALA A 117 -8.00 3.85 6.81
CA ALA A 117 -9.31 3.24 6.67
C ALA A 117 -10.44 4.26 6.90
N MET A 118 -10.27 5.16 7.86
CA MET A 118 -11.22 6.26 8.10
C MET A 118 -11.23 7.27 6.96
N ASP A 119 -10.06 7.57 6.39
CA ASP A 119 -9.91 8.43 5.20
C ASP A 119 -10.73 7.89 4.02
N ILE A 120 -10.72 6.56 3.80
CA ILE A 120 -11.53 5.90 2.76
C ILE A 120 -13.03 6.01 3.07
N GLU A 121 -13.44 5.78 4.31
CA GLU A 121 -14.84 5.90 4.70
C GLU A 121 -15.36 7.33 4.50
N GLU A 122 -14.59 8.33 4.92
CA GLU A 122 -14.97 9.72 4.74
C GLU A 122 -14.97 10.13 3.25
N LEU A 123 -14.00 9.65 2.47
CA LEU A 123 -13.99 9.82 1.02
C LEU A 123 -15.25 9.24 0.37
N ALA A 124 -15.65 8.04 0.78
CA ALA A 124 -16.84 7.38 0.27
C ALA A 124 -18.13 8.13 0.64
N ASP A 125 -18.20 8.69 1.85
CA ASP A 125 -19.34 9.48 2.33
C ASP A 125 -19.47 10.80 1.57
N GLN A 126 -18.38 11.57 1.47
CA GLN A 126 -18.41 12.89 0.84
C GLN A 126 -18.64 12.81 -0.67
N LEU A 127 -18.17 11.75 -1.33
CA LEU A 127 -18.42 11.52 -2.76
C LEU A 127 -19.70 10.72 -3.03
N GLU A 128 -20.48 10.41 -2.00
CA GLU A 128 -21.75 9.68 -2.09
C GLU A 128 -21.62 8.35 -2.85
N ILE A 129 -20.55 7.61 -2.57
CA ILE A 129 -20.27 6.31 -3.20
C ILE A 129 -21.35 5.28 -2.84
N GLY A 130 -21.94 5.42 -1.67
CA GLY A 130 -23.06 4.62 -1.20
C GLY A 130 -22.76 3.89 0.12
N PRO A 131 -23.73 3.10 0.61
CA PRO A 131 -23.61 2.47 1.92
C PRO A 131 -22.54 1.38 1.95
N LYS A 132 -22.34 0.66 0.84
CA LYS A 132 -21.31 -0.36 0.69
C LYS A 132 -20.57 -0.23 -0.65
N PHE A 133 -19.29 -0.52 -0.63
CA PHE A 133 -18.41 -0.49 -1.80
C PHE A 133 -17.33 -1.58 -1.70
N TYR A 134 -16.70 -1.90 -2.82
CA TYR A 134 -15.55 -2.79 -2.85
C TYR A 134 -14.28 -2.00 -2.59
N VAL A 135 -13.29 -2.64 -1.96
CA VAL A 135 -11.95 -2.06 -1.80
C VAL A 135 -10.90 -2.98 -2.44
N LEU A 136 -9.93 -2.39 -3.13
CA LEU A 136 -8.85 -3.14 -3.80
C LEU A 136 -7.50 -2.48 -3.53
N GLY A 137 -6.59 -3.19 -2.87
CA GLY A 137 -5.26 -2.68 -2.55
C GLY A 137 -4.18 -3.48 -3.27
N VAL A 138 -3.23 -2.77 -3.88
CA VAL A 138 -2.09 -3.39 -4.56
C VAL A 138 -0.83 -3.18 -3.75
N SER A 139 -0.09 -4.25 -3.48
CA SER A 139 1.19 -4.22 -2.77
C SER A 139 1.07 -3.51 -1.42
N MET A 140 1.67 -2.34 -1.29
CA MET A 140 1.58 -1.49 -0.11
C MET A 140 0.15 -1.05 0.22
N GLY A 141 -0.71 -0.87 -0.78
CA GLY A 141 -2.15 -0.64 -0.55
C GLY A 141 -2.83 -1.78 0.20
N GLY A 142 -2.22 -2.97 0.29
CA GLY A 142 -2.72 -4.09 1.08
C GLY A 142 -2.86 -3.80 2.57
N TYR A 143 -1.96 -3.01 3.18
CA TYR A 143 -2.14 -2.65 4.59
C TYR A 143 -3.35 -1.72 4.79
N THR A 144 -3.66 -0.87 3.82
CA THR A 144 -4.86 -0.03 3.82
C THR A 144 -6.11 -0.91 3.85
N ILE A 145 -6.14 -1.98 3.04
CA ILE A 145 -7.26 -2.93 3.01
C ILE A 145 -7.41 -3.70 4.32
N TRP A 146 -6.32 -4.10 4.96
CA TRP A 146 -6.38 -4.66 6.32
C TRP A 146 -6.99 -3.69 7.33
N GLY A 147 -6.68 -2.40 7.20
CA GLY A 147 -7.35 -1.33 7.95
C GLY A 147 -8.85 -1.28 7.67
N CYS A 148 -9.27 -1.32 6.41
CA CYS A 148 -10.69 -1.33 6.03
C CYS A 148 -11.43 -2.52 6.65
N LEU A 149 -10.86 -3.72 6.54
CA LEU A 149 -11.41 -4.95 7.11
C LEU A 149 -11.58 -4.85 8.63
N ARG A 150 -10.66 -4.16 9.32
CA ARG A 150 -10.70 -4.01 10.77
C ARG A 150 -11.69 -2.96 11.26
N TYR A 151 -11.70 -1.79 10.61
CA TYR A 151 -12.32 -0.58 11.15
C TYR A 151 -13.63 -0.20 10.48
N ILE A 152 -13.78 -0.50 9.19
CA ILE A 152 -14.99 -0.18 8.41
C ILE A 152 -15.61 -1.41 7.70
N PRO A 153 -15.62 -2.62 8.30
CA PRO A 153 -16.14 -3.81 7.61
C PRO A 153 -17.61 -3.67 7.21
N HIS A 154 -18.38 -2.88 7.96
CA HIS A 154 -19.79 -2.59 7.69
C HIS A 154 -20.01 -1.80 6.37
N ARG A 155 -18.97 -1.12 5.86
CA ARG A 155 -18.96 -0.38 4.59
C ARG A 155 -18.52 -1.22 3.39
N LEU A 156 -18.12 -2.47 3.59
CA LEU A 156 -17.54 -3.28 2.52
C LEU A 156 -18.60 -4.18 1.87
N ALA A 157 -18.57 -4.24 0.54
CA ALA A 157 -19.24 -5.25 -0.28
C ALA A 157 -18.28 -6.41 -0.67
N GLY A 158 -16.97 -6.15 -0.61
CA GLY A 158 -15.91 -7.13 -0.86
C GLY A 158 -14.55 -6.46 -0.74
N ALA A 159 -13.50 -7.25 -0.55
CA ALA A 159 -12.13 -6.74 -0.43
C ALA A 159 -11.14 -7.58 -1.23
N GLY A 160 -10.30 -6.92 -2.02
CA GLY A 160 -9.21 -7.56 -2.75
C GLY A 160 -7.86 -7.04 -2.30
N LEU A 161 -6.92 -7.96 -2.09
CA LEU A 161 -5.52 -7.65 -1.86
C LEU A 161 -4.69 -8.33 -2.94
N VAL A 162 -3.94 -7.55 -3.72
CA VAL A 162 -3.08 -8.06 -4.80
C VAL A 162 -1.63 -7.86 -4.38
N VAL A 163 -0.87 -8.95 -4.32
CA VAL A 163 0.52 -9.03 -3.82
C VAL A 163 0.79 -8.24 -2.53
N PRO A 164 -0.09 -8.31 -1.51
CA PRO A 164 -0.06 -7.37 -0.41
C PRO A 164 1.23 -7.44 0.41
N VAL A 165 1.70 -6.27 0.83
CA VAL A 165 2.79 -6.16 1.80
C VAL A 165 2.41 -6.88 3.10
N ILE A 166 3.41 -7.46 3.76
CA ILE A 166 3.22 -8.25 4.98
C ILE A 166 4.20 -7.80 6.07
N ASN A 167 3.67 -7.58 7.26
CA ASN A 167 4.48 -7.19 8.40
C ASN A 167 4.95 -8.45 9.14
N TYR A 168 6.27 -8.64 9.15
CA TYR A 168 6.93 -9.81 9.74
C TYR A 168 6.70 -9.93 11.26
N TRP A 169 6.28 -8.85 11.92
CA TRP A 169 6.08 -8.81 13.37
C TRP A 169 4.62 -8.94 13.80
N TRP A 170 3.71 -9.39 12.93
CA TRP A 170 2.35 -9.74 13.38
C TRP A 170 2.38 -10.89 14.39
N PRO A 171 1.77 -10.74 15.59
CA PRO A 171 1.90 -11.70 16.69
C PRO A 171 1.48 -13.14 16.37
N SER A 172 0.51 -13.35 15.48
CA SER A 172 0.00 -14.69 15.15
C SER A 172 0.89 -15.49 14.19
N PHE A 173 1.97 -14.89 13.67
CA PHE A 173 2.96 -15.65 12.92
C PHE A 173 3.82 -16.50 13.86
N PRO A 174 4.12 -17.76 13.51
CA PRO A 174 5.18 -18.51 14.16
C PRO A 174 6.50 -17.77 13.96
N ALA A 175 7.23 -17.53 15.05
CA ALA A 175 8.48 -16.76 15.01
C ALA A 175 9.50 -17.33 14.01
N GLU A 176 9.63 -18.66 13.93
CA GLU A 176 10.52 -19.33 12.98
C GLU A 176 10.11 -19.10 11.53
N LEU A 177 8.81 -19.18 11.21
CA LEU A 177 8.32 -18.91 9.85
C LEU A 177 8.59 -17.45 9.46
N SER A 178 8.27 -16.50 10.34
CA SER A 178 8.51 -15.09 10.06
C SER A 178 10.00 -14.81 9.85
N LYS A 179 10.86 -15.35 10.72
CA LYS A 179 12.32 -15.20 10.62
C LYS A 179 12.88 -15.81 9.34
N GLU A 180 12.42 -17.02 8.96
CA GLU A 180 12.84 -17.68 7.73
C GLU A 180 12.51 -16.83 6.51
N VAL A 181 11.26 -16.37 6.41
CA VAL A 181 10.79 -15.60 5.25
C VAL A 181 11.44 -14.21 5.19
N TYR A 182 11.59 -13.56 6.35
CA TYR A 182 12.30 -12.30 6.47
C TYR A 182 13.77 -12.42 6.05
N GLY A 183 14.43 -13.55 6.34
CA GLY A 183 15.80 -13.82 5.88
C GLY A 183 15.94 -13.94 4.35
N LYS A 184 14.84 -14.13 3.60
CA LYS A 184 14.84 -14.28 2.13
C LYS A 184 14.74 -12.95 1.37
N ILE A 185 14.42 -11.84 2.03
CA ILE A 185 14.39 -10.51 1.38
C ILE A 185 15.78 -9.88 1.40
N LEU A 186 16.00 -8.87 0.55
CA LEU A 186 17.30 -8.20 0.46
C LEU A 186 17.70 -7.56 1.80
N VAL A 187 18.99 -7.59 2.13
CA VAL A 187 19.52 -7.11 3.43
C VAL A 187 19.15 -5.65 3.71
N GLY A 188 19.12 -4.80 2.68
CA GLY A 188 18.67 -3.41 2.83
C GLY A 188 17.19 -3.29 3.23
N GLU A 189 16.32 -4.12 2.64
CA GLU A 189 14.90 -4.19 3.03
C GLU A 189 14.75 -4.70 4.45
N GLN A 190 15.53 -5.71 4.85
CA GLN A 190 15.55 -6.19 6.24
C GLN A 190 15.85 -5.02 7.18
N TRP A 191 16.99 -4.35 7.04
CA TRP A 191 17.33 -3.24 7.94
C TRP A 191 16.30 -2.11 7.93
N SER A 192 15.79 -1.74 6.75
CA SER A 192 14.78 -0.69 6.63
C SER A 192 13.48 -1.05 7.36
N HIS A 193 12.99 -2.29 7.19
CA HIS A 193 11.80 -2.78 7.89
C HIS A 193 12.03 -2.89 9.41
N TRP A 194 13.19 -3.39 9.83
CA TRP A 194 13.53 -3.53 11.25
C TRP A 194 13.60 -2.16 11.95
N ILE A 195 14.23 -1.18 11.31
CA ILE A 195 14.28 0.20 11.84
C ILE A 195 12.89 0.81 11.85
N ALA A 196 12.09 0.62 10.79
CA ALA A 196 10.70 1.08 10.75
C ALA A 196 9.87 0.50 11.90
N HIS A 197 10.08 -0.77 12.25
CA HIS A 197 9.36 -1.44 13.33
C HIS A 197 9.81 -1.01 14.73
N HIS A 198 11.13 -0.99 14.98
CA HIS A 198 11.69 -0.83 16.32
C HIS A 198 12.08 0.61 16.66
N PHE A 199 12.54 1.38 15.66
CA PHE A 199 13.07 2.74 15.84
C PHE A 199 12.58 3.68 14.73
N PRO A 200 11.26 3.84 14.54
CA PRO A 200 10.68 4.58 13.41
C PRO A 200 11.19 6.02 13.29
N SER A 201 11.53 6.68 14.41
CA SER A 201 12.09 8.03 14.42
C SER A 201 13.50 8.14 13.80
N LEU A 202 14.21 7.01 13.66
CA LEU A 202 15.53 6.96 13.03
C LEU A 202 15.46 6.54 11.55
N LEU A 203 14.28 6.13 11.06
CA LEU A 203 14.14 5.60 9.71
C LEU A 203 14.54 6.62 8.65
N TYR A 204 14.19 7.90 8.81
CA TYR A 204 14.61 8.93 7.86
C TYR A 204 16.13 8.97 7.71
N GLY A 205 16.87 9.04 8.83
CA GLY A 205 18.34 9.02 8.81
C GLY A 205 18.92 7.76 8.17
N TRP A 206 18.32 6.60 8.43
CA TRP A 206 18.72 5.34 7.81
C TRP A 206 18.51 5.31 6.29
N LEU A 207 17.41 5.89 5.81
CA LEU A 207 17.08 5.88 4.39
C LEU A 207 17.87 6.94 3.60
N THR A 208 18.33 8.01 4.24
CA THR A 208 19.07 9.11 3.59
C THR A 208 20.58 9.03 3.71
N GLN A 209 21.12 8.18 4.59
CA GLN A 209 22.57 7.97 4.68
C GLN A 209 23.14 7.30 3.41
N LYS A 210 24.45 7.50 3.18
CA LYS A 210 25.18 7.04 1.97
C LYS A 210 26.23 5.96 2.22
N TRP A 211 26.35 5.50 3.46
CA TRP A 211 27.42 4.63 3.94
C TRP A 211 27.08 3.15 3.77
N PHE A 212 25.80 2.82 3.86
CA PHE A 212 25.26 1.47 3.74
C PHE A 212 24.13 1.43 2.71
N PRO A 213 23.91 0.30 2.01
CA PRO A 213 22.69 0.09 1.25
C PRO A 213 21.46 0.23 2.16
N SER A 214 20.56 1.16 1.86
CA SER A 214 19.36 1.42 2.66
C SER A 214 18.19 0.58 2.19
N SER A 215 17.24 1.11 1.42
CA SER A 215 16.14 0.33 0.82
C SER A 215 16.45 0.06 -0.66
N ALA A 216 16.47 -1.22 -1.00
CA ALA A 216 16.57 -1.68 -2.38
C ALA A 216 15.36 -1.23 -3.20
N ALA A 217 14.14 -1.25 -2.62
CA ALA A 217 12.91 -0.78 -3.27
C ALA A 217 12.97 0.72 -3.61
N ILE A 218 13.46 1.56 -2.70
CA ILE A 218 13.67 2.99 -2.95
C ILE A 218 14.82 3.22 -3.94
N GLY A 219 15.89 2.42 -3.85
CA GLY A 219 17.07 2.50 -4.71
C GLY A 219 16.90 1.87 -6.10
N GLY A 220 15.78 1.22 -6.40
CA GLY A 220 15.53 0.57 -7.69
C GLY A 220 16.45 -0.63 -7.99
N HIS A 221 16.80 -1.43 -6.97
CA HIS A 221 17.75 -2.53 -7.14
C HIS A 221 17.23 -3.61 -8.10
N PRO A 222 18.02 -4.09 -9.09
CA PRO A 222 17.54 -5.01 -10.12
C PRO A 222 17.10 -6.38 -9.59
N ASP A 223 17.65 -6.84 -8.46
CA ASP A 223 17.32 -8.15 -7.89
C ASP A 223 15.97 -8.21 -7.15
N LEU A 224 15.26 -7.08 -7.02
CA LEU A 224 13.92 -7.03 -6.42
C LEU A 224 12.89 -7.84 -7.19
N PHE A 225 13.11 -7.99 -8.49
CA PHE A 225 12.16 -8.60 -9.41
C PHE A 225 12.80 -9.82 -10.07
N PRO A 226 12.08 -10.94 -10.20
CA PRO A 226 12.48 -12.02 -11.12
C PRO A 226 12.48 -11.50 -12.57
N GLU A 227 13.16 -12.20 -13.48
CA GLU A 227 13.30 -11.76 -14.89
C GLU A 227 11.94 -11.53 -15.56
N GLU A 228 10.95 -12.37 -15.26
CA GLU A 228 9.59 -12.27 -15.78
C GLU A 228 8.93 -10.93 -15.42
N ASP A 229 9.16 -10.42 -14.21
CA ASP A 229 8.64 -9.12 -13.78
C ASP A 229 9.40 -7.96 -14.43
N LYS A 230 10.68 -8.12 -14.76
CA LYS A 230 11.47 -7.07 -15.41
C LYS A 230 10.95 -6.76 -16.80
N GLU A 231 10.56 -7.78 -17.56
CA GLU A 231 9.93 -7.59 -18.88
C GLU A 231 8.59 -6.86 -18.78
N ILE A 232 7.77 -7.22 -17.79
CA ILE A 232 6.49 -6.55 -17.51
C ILE A 232 6.74 -5.08 -17.14
N LEU A 233 7.70 -4.81 -16.26
CA LEU A 233 8.06 -3.45 -15.85
C LEU A 233 8.57 -2.62 -17.00
N GLN A 234 9.40 -3.17 -17.88
CA GLN A 234 9.89 -2.44 -19.07
C GLN A 234 8.74 -2.02 -19.99
N LYS A 235 7.79 -2.92 -20.25
CA LYS A 235 6.60 -2.60 -21.05
C LYS A 235 5.73 -1.55 -20.35
N PHE A 236 5.54 -1.70 -19.05
CA PHE A 236 4.75 -0.76 -18.27
C PHE A 236 5.39 0.64 -18.25
N GLN A 237 6.71 0.70 -18.02
CA GLN A 237 7.51 1.94 -17.99
C GLN A 237 7.64 2.63 -19.35
N ALA A 238 7.51 1.90 -20.44
CA ALA A 238 7.51 2.48 -21.79
C ALA A 238 6.24 3.30 -22.08
N MET A 239 5.17 3.14 -21.30
CA MET A 239 3.94 3.93 -21.46
C MET A 239 4.14 5.34 -20.89
N PRO A 240 4.02 6.41 -21.70
CA PRO A 240 4.21 7.77 -21.20
C PRO A 240 3.16 8.11 -20.15
N ASN A 241 3.59 8.41 -18.93
CA ASN A 241 2.70 8.94 -17.90
C ASN A 241 3.38 10.09 -17.14
N PRO A 242 3.05 11.36 -17.45
CA PRO A 242 3.66 12.53 -16.82
C PRO A 242 3.32 12.65 -15.32
N ALA A 243 2.49 11.76 -14.76
CA ALA A 243 2.17 11.74 -13.35
C ALA A 243 3.06 10.80 -12.51
N TRP A 244 4.00 10.06 -13.11
CA TRP A 244 4.88 9.16 -12.36
C TRP A 244 5.91 9.85 -11.45
N ASP A 245 6.24 11.11 -11.72
CA ASP A 245 7.16 11.89 -10.86
C ASP A 245 6.43 12.64 -9.73
N LYS A 246 5.10 12.66 -9.76
CA LYS A 246 4.27 13.37 -8.77
C LYS A 246 4.02 12.65 -7.43
N PRO A 247 4.15 11.31 -7.27
CA PRO A 247 3.85 10.64 -6.01
C PRO A 247 4.56 11.23 -4.79
N THR A 248 5.80 11.68 -4.95
CA THR A 248 6.66 12.16 -3.86
C THR A 248 6.84 13.67 -3.85
N GLN A 249 6.02 14.43 -4.61
CA GLN A 249 6.19 15.88 -4.80
C GLN A 249 6.13 16.71 -3.50
N GLN A 250 5.46 16.20 -2.47
CA GLN A 250 5.38 16.82 -1.15
C GLN A 250 6.56 16.45 -0.22
N GLY A 251 7.45 15.56 -0.67
CA GLY A 251 8.61 15.06 0.05
C GLY A 251 8.63 13.54 0.16
N VAL A 252 9.81 12.94 0.00
CA VAL A 252 10.01 11.48 0.14
C VAL A 252 9.72 10.97 1.55
N HIS A 253 9.82 11.83 2.56
CA HIS A 253 9.49 11.47 3.93
C HIS A 253 7.99 11.18 4.08
N GLU A 254 7.13 12.13 3.70
CA GLU A 254 5.67 12.01 3.86
C GLU A 254 5.04 10.89 3.02
N SER A 255 5.70 10.54 1.92
CA SER A 255 5.31 9.45 1.03
C SER A 255 6.00 8.15 1.44
N LEU A 256 7.17 7.87 0.86
CA LEU A 256 7.86 6.58 0.94
C LEU A 256 8.24 6.18 2.38
N HIS A 257 8.86 7.09 3.14
CA HIS A 257 9.38 6.73 4.46
C HIS A 257 8.23 6.48 5.45
N ARG A 258 7.20 7.34 5.45
CA ARG A 258 6.01 7.18 6.28
C ARG A 258 5.22 5.93 5.89
N ASP A 259 5.23 5.52 4.62
CA ASP A 259 4.66 4.26 4.18
C ASP A 259 5.31 3.06 4.87
N LEU A 260 6.63 3.01 4.87
CA LEU A 260 7.40 1.95 5.54
C LEU A 260 7.15 1.96 7.06
N MET A 261 7.11 3.15 7.68
CA MET A 261 6.81 3.29 9.11
C MET A 261 5.44 2.73 9.48
N VAL A 262 4.42 2.92 8.64
CA VAL A 262 3.05 2.45 8.91
C VAL A 262 2.94 0.95 8.61
N ALA A 263 3.41 0.52 7.44
CA ALA A 263 3.29 -0.87 7.00
C ALA A 263 4.03 -1.84 7.93
N PHE A 264 5.25 -1.51 8.33
CA PHE A 264 6.11 -2.35 9.18
C PHE A 264 6.11 -1.93 10.65
N GLY A 265 5.41 -0.85 11.01
CA GLY A 265 5.26 -0.40 12.39
C GLY A 265 4.43 -1.33 13.25
N LYS A 266 4.11 -0.87 14.46
CA LYS A 266 3.26 -1.59 15.40
C LYS A 266 1.80 -1.26 15.14
N TRP A 267 1.01 -2.28 14.82
CA TRP A 267 -0.43 -2.13 14.58
C TRP A 267 -1.20 -2.37 15.89
N GLU A 268 -2.32 -1.66 16.06
CA GLU A 268 -3.21 -1.82 17.22
C GLU A 268 -3.99 -3.15 17.20
N PHE A 269 -3.87 -3.91 16.11
CA PHE A 269 -4.52 -5.20 15.92
C PHE A 269 -3.61 -6.16 15.16
N ASP A 270 -3.90 -7.44 15.30
CA ASP A 270 -3.34 -8.50 14.47
C ASP A 270 -4.36 -8.85 13.36
N PRO A 271 -4.01 -8.74 12.07
CA PRO A 271 -4.89 -9.12 10.97
C PRO A 271 -5.46 -10.53 11.07
N MET A 272 -4.70 -11.48 11.62
CA MET A 272 -5.15 -12.87 11.78
C MET A 272 -6.17 -13.07 12.90
N ASN A 273 -6.49 -12.03 13.67
CA ASN A 273 -7.57 -12.03 14.67
C ASN A 273 -8.86 -11.36 14.16
N ILE A 274 -8.90 -10.91 12.90
CA ILE A 274 -10.12 -10.37 12.31
C ILE A 274 -11.11 -11.51 12.05
N SER A 275 -12.35 -11.34 12.51
CA SER A 275 -13.46 -12.26 12.20
C SER A 275 -13.93 -12.07 10.76
N ASN A 276 -14.51 -13.11 10.16
CA ASN A 276 -15.06 -13.03 8.80
C ASN A 276 -16.05 -11.84 8.68
N PRO A 277 -15.76 -10.82 7.86
CA PRO A 277 -16.67 -9.68 7.67
C PRO A 277 -17.94 -10.04 6.89
N PHE A 278 -17.97 -11.20 6.24
CA PHE A 278 -19.08 -11.68 5.41
C PHE A 278 -19.54 -13.09 5.83
N PRO A 279 -20.10 -13.25 7.05
CA PRO A 279 -20.51 -14.57 7.56
C PRO A 279 -21.69 -15.18 6.81
N HIS A 280 -22.44 -14.40 6.03
CA HIS A 280 -23.60 -14.83 5.27
C HIS A 280 -23.34 -14.86 3.75
N ASN A 281 -22.07 -14.85 3.33
CA ASN A 281 -21.64 -14.83 1.93
C ASN A 281 -22.18 -13.64 1.13
N GLU A 282 -22.46 -12.52 1.80
CA GLU A 282 -22.89 -11.26 1.21
C GLU A 282 -21.75 -10.48 0.54
N GLY A 283 -20.52 -10.98 0.68
CA GLY A 283 -19.29 -10.46 0.10
C GLY A 283 -18.16 -11.47 0.24
N SER A 284 -16.97 -11.13 -0.22
CA SER A 284 -15.79 -11.99 -0.11
C SER A 284 -14.51 -11.18 0.08
N VAL A 285 -13.52 -11.82 0.69
CA VAL A 285 -12.15 -11.29 0.79
C VAL A 285 -11.22 -12.18 0.01
N HIS A 286 -10.36 -11.57 -0.80
CA HIS A 286 -9.47 -12.26 -1.71
C HIS A 286 -8.02 -11.79 -1.53
N ILE A 287 -7.08 -12.72 -1.60
CA ILE A 287 -5.65 -12.43 -1.71
C ILE A 287 -5.13 -13.09 -2.97
N TRP A 288 -4.58 -12.31 -3.91
CA TRP A 288 -3.84 -12.83 -5.04
C TRP A 288 -2.34 -12.63 -4.84
N GLN A 289 -1.54 -13.67 -5.05
CA GLN A 289 -0.11 -13.66 -4.78
C GLN A 289 0.66 -14.35 -5.91
N GLY A 290 1.78 -13.75 -6.34
CA GLY A 290 2.72 -14.42 -7.24
C GLY A 290 3.61 -15.39 -6.48
N TYR A 291 3.77 -16.62 -6.97
CA TYR A 291 4.64 -17.63 -6.35
C TYR A 291 6.12 -17.22 -6.38
N LYS A 292 6.56 -16.54 -7.45
CA LYS A 292 7.93 -16.08 -7.65
C LYS A 292 8.20 -14.68 -7.07
N ASP A 293 7.23 -14.10 -6.35
CA ASP A 293 7.37 -12.78 -5.74
C ASP A 293 8.58 -12.74 -4.78
N ARG A 294 9.46 -11.76 -5.00
CA ARG A 294 10.69 -11.54 -4.21
C ARG A 294 10.56 -10.42 -3.20
N LEU A 295 9.55 -9.56 -3.34
CA LEU A 295 9.21 -8.45 -2.44
C LEU A 295 8.33 -8.95 -1.30
N CYS A 296 7.22 -9.58 -1.65
CA CYS A 296 6.22 -10.10 -0.73
C CYS A 296 6.18 -11.62 -0.87
N ARG A 297 7.03 -12.29 -0.10
CA ARG A 297 7.21 -13.74 -0.14
C ARG A 297 5.89 -14.47 0.18
N VAL A 298 5.55 -15.43 -0.69
CA VAL A 298 4.27 -16.16 -0.71
C VAL A 298 3.95 -16.91 0.59
N GLU A 299 4.97 -17.35 1.32
CA GLU A 299 4.85 -18.23 2.48
C GLU A 299 4.02 -17.62 3.61
N LEU A 300 4.17 -16.32 3.88
CA LEU A 300 3.40 -15.65 4.92
C LEU A 300 1.93 -15.46 4.49
N GLN A 301 1.66 -15.19 3.21
CA GLN A 301 0.28 -15.10 2.70
C GLN A 301 -0.43 -16.46 2.74
N ARG A 302 0.29 -17.55 2.42
CA ARG A 302 -0.21 -18.92 2.59
C ARG A 302 -0.54 -19.24 4.06
N TYR A 303 0.22 -18.71 5.01
CA TYR A 303 -0.06 -18.90 6.42
C TYR A 303 -1.31 -18.09 6.85
N VAL A 304 -1.42 -16.84 6.40
CA VAL A 304 -2.60 -15.99 6.65
C VAL A 304 -3.86 -16.67 6.13
N SER A 305 -3.87 -17.18 4.90
CA SER A 305 -5.05 -17.84 4.32
C SER A 305 -5.42 -19.15 5.02
N LYS A 306 -4.44 -19.89 5.55
CA LYS A 306 -4.71 -21.07 6.41
C LYS A 306 -5.32 -20.67 7.76
N LYS A 307 -4.91 -19.54 8.33
CA LYS A 307 -5.45 -19.03 9.61
C LYS A 307 -6.82 -18.38 9.45
N LEU A 308 -7.07 -17.74 8.32
CA LEU A 308 -8.31 -17.06 7.99
C LEU A 308 -8.99 -17.77 6.81
N PRO A 309 -9.68 -18.90 7.03
CA PRO A 309 -10.26 -19.71 5.96
C PRO A 309 -11.38 -19.00 5.18
N TRP A 310 -11.86 -17.86 5.67
CA TRP A 310 -12.80 -16.99 4.96
C TRP A 310 -12.14 -16.15 3.85
N ILE A 311 -10.80 -16.12 3.78
CA ILE A 311 -10.06 -15.51 2.68
C ILE A 311 -9.92 -16.49 1.53
N ARG A 312 -10.37 -16.09 0.35
CA ARG A 312 -10.15 -16.80 -0.91
C ARG A 312 -8.74 -16.48 -1.41
N TYR A 313 -7.83 -17.43 -1.24
CA TYR A 313 -6.43 -17.29 -1.64
C TYR A 313 -6.19 -17.82 -3.05
N HIS A 314 -5.52 -16.99 -3.84
CA HIS A 314 -5.20 -17.21 -5.24
C HIS A 314 -3.70 -17.06 -5.43
N GLU A 315 -3.09 -18.06 -6.04
CA GLU A 315 -1.65 -18.06 -6.27
C GLU A 315 -1.37 -18.24 -7.75
N GLU A 316 -0.57 -17.34 -8.32
CA GLU A 316 -0.13 -17.44 -9.72
C GLU A 316 1.23 -18.17 -9.76
N PRO A 317 1.28 -19.44 -10.22
CA PRO A 317 2.48 -20.27 -10.11
C PRO A 317 3.70 -19.70 -10.85
N ASN A 318 3.47 -18.93 -11.90
CA ASN A 318 4.54 -18.32 -12.69
C ASN A 318 4.74 -16.82 -12.40
N GLY A 319 3.90 -16.24 -11.54
CA GLY A 319 3.84 -14.81 -11.31
C GLY A 319 4.88 -14.33 -10.30
N GLY A 320 5.56 -13.22 -10.61
CA GLY A 320 6.29 -12.42 -9.64
C GLY A 320 5.38 -11.42 -8.91
N HIS A 321 5.94 -10.32 -8.43
CA HIS A 321 5.18 -9.22 -7.85
C HIS A 321 4.34 -8.47 -8.89
N MET A 322 4.73 -8.50 -10.18
CA MET A 322 4.10 -7.69 -11.23
C MET A 322 3.09 -8.45 -12.10
N PHE A 323 2.76 -9.71 -11.74
CA PHE A 323 1.92 -10.58 -12.56
C PHE A 323 0.54 -10.00 -12.88
N MET A 324 0.01 -9.10 -12.02
CA MET A 324 -1.30 -8.47 -12.23
C MET A 324 -1.36 -7.57 -13.47
N LEU A 325 -0.20 -7.12 -13.97
CA LEU A 325 -0.08 -6.31 -15.17
C LEU A 325 0.00 -7.15 -16.46
N LEU A 326 0.04 -8.48 -16.35
CA LEU A 326 -0.07 -9.35 -17.52
C LEU A 326 -1.46 -9.24 -18.15
N ASP A 327 -1.52 -9.33 -19.47
CA ASP A 327 -2.76 -9.20 -20.24
C ASP A 327 -3.86 -10.13 -19.70
N GLY A 328 -5.01 -9.56 -19.38
CA GLY A 328 -6.19 -10.27 -18.88
C GLY A 328 -6.14 -10.69 -17.40
N TYR A 329 -5.03 -10.52 -16.67
CA TYR A 329 -5.00 -10.86 -15.24
C TYR A 329 -5.79 -9.88 -14.38
N SER A 330 -5.71 -8.59 -14.68
CA SER A 330 -6.51 -7.56 -14.00
C SER A 330 -8.01 -7.81 -14.17
N ASP A 331 -8.44 -8.25 -15.36
CA ASP A 331 -9.83 -8.66 -15.62
C ASP A 331 -10.24 -9.86 -14.77
N LYS A 332 -9.40 -10.89 -14.68
CA LYS A 332 -9.66 -12.07 -13.83
C LYS A 332 -9.82 -11.68 -12.37
N ILE A 333 -8.90 -10.85 -11.85
CA ILE A 333 -8.92 -10.36 -10.45
C ILE A 333 -10.23 -9.61 -10.17
N VAL A 334 -10.57 -8.64 -11.02
CA VAL A 334 -11.76 -7.80 -10.82
C VAL A 334 -13.05 -8.61 -10.99
N LYS A 335 -13.14 -9.46 -12.02
CA LYS A 335 -14.30 -10.31 -12.25
C LYS A 335 -14.54 -11.26 -11.07
N GLU A 336 -13.48 -11.89 -10.56
CA GLU A 336 -13.59 -12.81 -9.44
C GLU A 336 -13.93 -12.09 -8.12
N LEU A 337 -13.39 -10.88 -7.90
CA LEU A 337 -13.76 -10.03 -6.75
C LEU A 337 -15.27 -9.69 -6.76
N LEU A 338 -15.81 -9.35 -7.93
CA LEU A 338 -17.17 -8.83 -8.05
C LEU A 338 -18.23 -9.92 -8.16
N LEU A 339 -17.93 -11.01 -8.87
CA LEU A 339 -18.89 -12.08 -9.17
C LEU A 339 -18.68 -13.33 -8.32
N GLY A 340 -17.51 -13.48 -7.70
CA GLY A 340 -17.17 -14.68 -6.93
C GLY A 340 -16.98 -15.95 -7.77
N GLU A 341 -16.92 -15.82 -9.09
CA GLU A 341 -16.69 -16.91 -10.04
C GLU A 341 -15.21 -17.30 -10.05
N LYS A 342 -14.89 -18.59 -9.84
CA LYS A 342 -13.55 -19.10 -10.16
C LYS A 342 -13.39 -19.05 -11.69
N PRO A 343 -12.26 -18.59 -12.23
CA PRO A 343 -12.04 -18.62 -13.67
C PRO A 343 -12.21 -20.04 -14.19
N SER A 344 -13.04 -20.21 -15.21
CA SER A 344 -13.09 -21.44 -16.00
C SER A 344 -11.71 -21.63 -16.60
N VAL A 345 -10.98 -22.65 -16.14
CA VAL A 345 -9.69 -23.03 -16.70
C VAL A 345 -9.96 -23.56 -18.12
N SER A 346 -9.75 -22.72 -19.13
CA SER A 346 -9.43 -23.23 -20.46
C SER A 346 -7.93 -23.59 -20.43
N LEU A 347 -7.66 -24.90 -20.29
CA LEU A 347 -6.34 -25.49 -20.51
C LEU A 347 -5.89 -25.30 -21.95
#